data_AF-A0A557P771-F1
#
_entry.id   AF-A0A557P771-F1
#
_cell.length_a   1.000
_cell.length_b   1.000
_cell.length_c   1.000
_cell.angle_alpha   90.00
_cell.angle_beta   90.00
_cell.angle_gamma   90.00
#
_symmetry.space_group_name_H-M   'P 1'
#
loop_
_entity.id
_entity.type
_entity.pdbx_description
1 polymer ?
#
loop_
_entity_poly.entity_id
_entity_poly.type
_entity_poly.pdbx_seq_one_letter_code
_entity_poly.pdbx_strand_id
1 'polypeptide(L)'
;MKKWGFFLPALMSVVMVGCSTTPEQPADKPDTSKAETTQPENAATTQPAEKPESELSPMEKHPNVKPKPMPTVKPKQPKAPETVSVGEKNADGKLILGQKEWVHIEGLDVNVVARIDTGATTSSVSAIDIVAFERDGKKWVKFKLAHDGKESKELELPVISTKFIRQSSSDETFERYVVEGWIKVGDLKVKTPFTLADRTHMDFGLLLGRSFFRDVAIVDVSREFVQPKVSLDASK
;
A
#
# COMPACT_ATOMS: atom_id res chain seq x y z
N MET A 1 53.98 -33.70 1.01
CA MET A 1 54.09 -34.99 0.31
C MET A 1 53.07 -35.96 0.89
N LYS A 2 52.02 -36.33 0.14
CA LYS A 2 51.22 -37.56 0.32
C LYS A 2 50.35 -37.73 -0.94
N LYS A 3 50.55 -38.87 -1.61
CA LYS A 3 49.94 -39.33 -2.88
C LYS A 3 48.48 -39.76 -2.64
N TRP A 4 47.51 -39.31 -3.44
CA TRP A 4 46.98 -39.87 -4.70
C TRP A 4 46.09 -41.11 -4.52
N GLY A 5 44.85 -41.00 -5.00
CA GLY A 5 43.88 -42.09 -5.14
C GLY A 5 42.75 -41.65 -6.06
N PHE A 6 43.01 -41.73 -7.36
CA PHE A 6 42.07 -41.49 -8.46
C PHE A 6 41.17 -42.74 -8.60
N PHE A 7 39.85 -42.59 -8.61
CA PHE A 7 38.92 -43.63 -9.04
C PHE A 7 37.74 -43.00 -9.78
N LEU A 8 37.82 -43.06 -11.11
CA LEU A 8 36.72 -43.03 -12.09
C LEU A 8 37.15 -44.13 -13.08
N PRO A 9 36.28 -45.09 -13.50
CA PRO A 9 35.21 -44.79 -14.45
C PRO A 9 33.96 -45.69 -14.35
N ALA A 10 32.84 -45.27 -14.95
CA ALA A 10 32.02 -46.11 -15.83
C ALA A 10 30.82 -45.32 -16.38
N LEU A 11 30.96 -44.92 -17.65
CA LEU A 11 29.86 -44.63 -18.56
C LEU A 11 28.97 -45.87 -18.69
N MET A 12 27.66 -45.73 -18.51
CA MET A 12 26.70 -46.58 -19.19
C MET A 12 25.64 -45.71 -19.85
N SER A 13 25.86 -45.48 -21.15
CA SER A 13 24.88 -44.95 -22.09
C SER A 13 23.90 -46.08 -22.43
N VAL A 14 22.63 -45.92 -22.05
CA VAL A 14 21.53 -46.68 -22.64
C VAL A 14 20.84 -45.76 -23.64
N VAL A 15 21.04 -46.05 -24.92
CA VAL A 15 20.26 -45.50 -26.02
C VAL A 15 19.21 -46.54 -26.37
N MET A 16 17.93 -46.21 -26.20
CA MET A 16 16.86 -46.87 -26.95
C MET A 16 16.18 -45.84 -27.84
N VAL A 17 16.32 -46.09 -29.13
CA VAL A 17 15.57 -45.49 -30.23
C VAL A 17 14.20 -46.16 -30.28
N GLY A 18 13.15 -45.36 -30.32
CA GLY A 18 11.80 -45.78 -30.67
C GLY A 18 11.16 -44.73 -31.56
N CYS A 19 11.20 -44.96 -32.88
CA CYS A 19 10.39 -44.25 -33.85
C CYS A 19 8.94 -44.75 -33.76
N SER A 20 7.97 -43.85 -33.63
CA SER A 20 6.63 -44.10 -34.17
C SER A 20 6.10 -42.84 -34.83
N THR A 21 5.87 -42.98 -36.12
CA THR A 21 5.28 -42.03 -37.06
C THR A 21 3.78 -41.80 -36.81
N THR A 22 3.35 -40.62 -37.23
CA THR A 22 2.06 -39.91 -37.21
C THR A 22 0.81 -40.73 -37.64
N PRO A 23 -0.41 -40.23 -37.34
CA PRO A 23 -1.07 -39.43 -38.38
C PRO A 23 -1.75 -38.15 -37.87
N GLU A 24 -1.58 -37.11 -38.68
CA GLU A 24 -2.27 -35.83 -38.67
C GLU A 24 -3.46 -35.91 -39.64
N GLN A 25 -4.63 -35.40 -39.24
CA GLN A 25 -5.64 -34.66 -40.04
C GLN A 25 -7.05 -34.76 -39.41
N PRO A 26 -8.02 -33.89 -39.77
CA PRO A 26 -7.92 -32.61 -40.48
C PRO A 26 -8.66 -31.45 -39.79
N ALA A 27 -8.32 -30.23 -40.20
CA ALA A 27 -9.20 -29.07 -40.12
C ALA A 27 -10.37 -29.24 -41.10
N ASP A 28 -11.60 -28.98 -40.65
CA ASP A 28 -12.78 -28.85 -41.50
C ASP A 28 -13.58 -27.60 -41.14
N LYS A 29 -13.46 -26.60 -42.01
CA LYS A 29 -14.50 -25.65 -42.46
C LYS A 29 -14.22 -25.48 -43.95
N PRO A 30 -15.21 -25.49 -44.85
CA PRO A 30 -16.32 -24.53 -44.78
C PRO A 30 -17.67 -25.10 -45.23
N ASP A 31 -18.76 -24.45 -44.81
CA ASP A 31 -19.83 -24.25 -45.79
C ASP A 31 -20.55 -22.92 -45.61
N THR A 32 -20.62 -22.27 -46.75
CA THR A 32 -21.25 -21.00 -47.06
C THR A 32 -22.77 -21.13 -47.10
N SER A 33 -23.48 -20.17 -46.53
CA SER A 33 -24.73 -19.69 -47.12
C SER A 33 -24.87 -18.18 -46.89
N LYS A 34 -25.49 -17.57 -47.88
CA LYS A 34 -25.33 -16.21 -48.39
C LYS A 34 -26.02 -15.14 -47.55
N ALA A 35 -25.49 -13.95 -47.77
CA ALA A 35 -26.02 -12.63 -47.48
C ALA A 35 -27.50 -12.43 -47.86
N GLU A 36 -28.21 -11.63 -47.07
CA GLU A 36 -29.07 -10.60 -47.65
C GLU A 36 -29.14 -9.36 -46.74
N THR A 37 -28.91 -8.22 -47.37
CA THR A 37 -28.95 -6.84 -46.89
C THR A 37 -30.38 -6.37 -46.68
N THR A 38 -30.70 -5.70 -45.58
CA THR A 38 -31.56 -4.49 -45.62
C THR A 38 -31.56 -3.73 -44.29
N GLN A 39 -31.13 -2.46 -44.33
CA GLN A 39 -31.73 -1.41 -43.49
C GLN A 39 -33.08 -1.02 -44.13
N PRO A 40 -34.05 -0.53 -43.36
CA PRO A 40 -34.23 0.92 -43.40
C PRO A 40 -34.52 1.58 -42.05
N GLU A 41 -33.95 2.76 -41.92
CA GLU A 41 -34.51 4.00 -41.39
C GLU A 41 -36.03 3.99 -41.13
N ASN A 42 -36.44 4.47 -39.94
CA ASN A 42 -37.58 5.40 -39.82
C ASN A 42 -37.56 6.12 -38.48
N ALA A 43 -37.42 7.44 -38.58
CA ALA A 43 -37.79 8.41 -37.56
C ALA A 43 -39.30 8.64 -37.58
N ALA A 44 -39.94 8.75 -36.41
CA ALA A 44 -41.15 9.55 -36.23
C ALA A 44 -41.36 9.90 -34.75
N THR A 45 -41.16 11.18 -34.48
CA THR A 45 -41.58 11.96 -33.32
C THR A 45 -43.08 11.91 -33.08
N THR A 46 -43.53 11.76 -31.84
CA THR A 46 -44.62 12.61 -31.27
C THR A 46 -44.55 12.63 -29.73
N GLN A 47 -44.40 13.83 -29.17
CA GLN A 47 -44.63 14.19 -27.76
C GLN A 47 -46.14 14.51 -27.55
N PRO A 48 -46.58 15.14 -26.44
CA PRO A 48 -46.56 14.74 -25.02
C PRO A 48 -47.96 14.84 -24.36
N ALA A 49 -48.16 14.21 -23.19
CA ALA A 49 -49.33 14.41 -22.33
C ALA A 49 -48.96 15.22 -21.06
N GLU A 50 -49.80 16.20 -20.74
CA GLU A 50 -49.68 17.21 -19.68
C GLU A 50 -50.01 16.71 -18.25
N LYS A 51 -49.24 17.26 -17.28
CA LYS A 51 -49.54 17.81 -15.91
C LYS A 51 -50.38 17.02 -14.88
N PRO A 52 -50.18 17.22 -13.55
CA PRO A 52 -50.00 18.50 -12.84
C PRO A 52 -48.76 18.56 -11.92
N GLU A 53 -47.95 19.63 -11.94
CA GLU A 53 -48.09 20.86 -11.13
C GLU A 53 -48.44 20.59 -9.66
N SER A 54 -47.40 20.54 -8.80
CA SER A 54 -47.56 20.66 -7.36
C SER A 54 -46.91 21.96 -6.90
N GLU A 55 -47.73 22.75 -6.21
CA GLU A 55 -47.47 24.10 -5.76
C GLU A 55 -46.31 24.20 -4.75
N LEU A 56 -45.53 25.27 -4.94
CA LEU A 56 -44.65 25.84 -3.94
C LEU A 56 -45.48 26.28 -2.73
N SER A 57 -45.19 25.72 -1.56
CA SER A 57 -45.64 26.28 -0.27
C SER A 57 -44.50 27.07 0.40
N PRO A 58 -44.83 28.12 1.18
CA PRO A 58 -43.90 29.20 1.48
C PRO A 58 -42.92 28.87 2.61
N MET A 59 -41.76 29.51 2.50
CA MET A 59 -40.69 29.63 3.49
C MET A 59 -41.23 30.13 4.85
N GLU A 60 -41.36 29.23 5.82
CA GLU A 60 -41.56 29.60 7.22
C GLU A 60 -40.25 30.12 7.82
N LYS A 61 -40.29 31.36 8.30
CA LYS A 61 -39.19 32.05 8.95
C LYS A 61 -38.92 31.40 10.31
N HIS A 62 -37.81 30.67 10.41
CA HIS A 62 -37.28 30.29 11.73
C HIS A 62 -36.77 31.55 12.46
N PRO A 63 -37.19 31.79 13.72
CA PRO A 63 -36.74 32.94 14.49
C PRO A 63 -35.23 32.88 14.75
N ASN A 64 -34.56 34.02 14.56
CA ASN A 64 -33.18 34.28 14.92
C ASN A 64 -32.95 34.06 16.44
N VAL A 65 -32.49 32.87 16.82
CA VAL A 65 -32.05 32.59 18.19
C VAL A 65 -30.62 33.10 18.35
N LYS A 66 -30.50 34.24 19.04
CA LYS A 66 -29.22 34.79 19.51
C LYS A 66 -28.45 33.73 20.30
N PRO A 67 -27.16 33.47 20.02
CA PRO A 67 -26.36 32.57 20.85
C PRO A 67 -26.20 33.17 22.25
N LYS A 68 -26.59 32.41 23.28
CA LYS A 68 -26.30 32.72 24.68
C LYS A 68 -24.78 32.58 24.93
N PRO A 69 -24.17 33.43 25.77
CA PRO A 69 -22.73 33.41 26.01
C PRO A 69 -22.28 32.14 26.72
N MET A 70 -21.17 31.58 26.25
CA MET A 70 -20.44 30.47 26.88
C MET A 70 -19.96 30.89 28.29
N PRO A 71 -20.08 30.03 29.32
CA PRO A 71 -19.45 30.30 30.61
C PRO A 71 -17.93 30.26 30.46
N THR A 72 -17.31 31.32 30.97
CA THR A 72 -15.88 31.63 30.97
C THR A 72 -15.12 30.61 31.82
N VAL A 73 -14.23 29.81 31.22
CA VAL A 73 -13.26 29.00 31.96
C VAL A 73 -11.95 29.78 32.05
N LYS A 74 -11.56 30.13 33.28
CA LYS A 74 -10.32 30.83 33.63
C LYS A 74 -9.08 29.97 33.31
N PRO A 75 -7.94 30.54 32.88
CA PRO A 75 -6.74 29.78 32.53
C PRO A 75 -6.01 29.28 33.79
N LYS A 76 -5.66 27.99 33.83
CA LYS A 76 -4.74 27.44 34.84
C LYS A 76 -3.38 27.21 34.15
N GLN A 77 -2.39 28.02 34.54
CA GLN A 77 -1.00 27.98 34.10
C GLN A 77 -0.23 26.75 34.66
N PRO A 78 0.96 26.42 34.11
CA PRO A 78 1.36 25.06 33.77
C PRO A 78 2.23 24.40 34.85
N LYS A 79 2.12 23.08 34.97
CA LYS A 79 3.11 22.25 35.66
C LYS A 79 3.90 21.46 34.62
N ALA A 80 5.21 21.66 34.60
CA ALA A 80 6.20 20.80 33.98
C ALA A 80 6.97 20.06 35.09
N PRO A 81 7.74 18.99 34.83
CA PRO A 81 7.73 18.06 33.69
C PRO A 81 7.79 16.59 34.16
N GLU A 82 6.74 15.81 33.98
CA GLU A 82 6.82 14.35 34.06
C GLU A 82 5.81 13.76 33.08
N THR A 83 6.27 13.00 32.09
CA THR A 83 5.68 11.73 31.60
C THR A 83 6.21 11.41 30.21
N VAL A 84 6.87 10.26 30.10
CA VAL A 84 6.94 9.49 28.85
C VAL A 84 5.53 9.43 28.24
N SER A 85 5.39 9.93 27.01
CA SER A 85 4.10 10.10 26.34
C SER A 85 3.48 8.76 25.98
N VAL A 86 2.67 8.21 26.88
CA VAL A 86 1.86 7.01 26.62
C VAL A 86 0.88 7.34 25.50
N GLY A 87 0.91 6.56 24.43
CA GLY A 87 0.03 6.71 23.28
C GLY A 87 -1.45 6.54 23.63
N GLU A 88 -2.35 7.21 22.92
CA GLU A 88 -3.79 7.08 23.16
C GLU A 88 -4.29 5.68 22.75
N LYS A 89 -5.02 5.02 23.65
CA LYS A 89 -5.56 3.66 23.45
C LYS A 89 -7.04 3.61 23.78
N ASN A 90 -7.75 2.66 23.17
CA ASN A 90 -9.14 2.38 23.51
C ASN A 90 -9.25 1.56 24.81
N ALA A 91 -10.47 1.28 25.25
CA ALA A 91 -10.73 0.50 26.47
C ALA A 91 -10.13 -0.92 26.44
N ASP A 92 -9.97 -1.51 25.26
CA ASP A 92 -9.37 -2.84 25.08
C ASP A 92 -7.82 -2.81 25.03
N GLY A 93 -7.21 -1.63 25.20
CA GLY A 93 -5.77 -1.46 25.10
C GLY A 93 -5.21 -1.44 23.67
N LYS A 94 -6.06 -1.35 22.64
CA LYS A 94 -5.63 -1.14 21.25
C LYS A 94 -5.27 0.32 21.02
N LEU A 95 -4.19 0.55 20.28
CA LEU A 95 -3.77 1.90 19.90
C LEU A 95 -4.85 2.58 19.04
N ILE A 96 -5.12 3.86 19.26
CA ILE A 96 -6.01 4.63 18.38
C ILE A 96 -5.15 5.38 17.36
N LEU A 97 -5.36 5.12 16.08
CA LEU A 97 -4.68 5.81 14.99
C LEU A 97 -5.66 6.75 14.29
N GLY A 98 -5.19 7.93 13.90
CA GLY A 98 -5.87 8.79 12.94
C GLY A 98 -5.72 8.30 11.49
N GLN A 99 -6.29 9.03 10.54
CA GLN A 99 -6.04 8.80 9.10
C GLN A 99 -4.60 9.14 8.66
N LYS A 100 -3.91 9.98 9.45
CA LYS A 100 -2.49 10.32 9.30
C LYS A 100 -1.81 10.24 10.65
N GLU A 101 -0.57 9.75 10.67
CA GLU A 101 0.21 9.64 11.91
C GLU A 101 1.68 10.03 11.70
N TRP A 102 2.31 10.43 12.80
CA TRP A 102 3.76 10.52 12.88
C TRP A 102 4.35 9.12 13.00
N VAL A 103 5.28 8.81 12.10
CA VAL A 103 5.93 7.51 12.05
C VAL A 103 7.42 7.67 12.07
N HIS A 104 8.07 6.93 12.95
CA HIS A 104 9.51 6.77 12.93
C HIS A 104 9.88 5.46 12.25
N ILE A 105 10.79 5.54 11.27
CA ILE A 105 11.32 4.37 10.54
C ILE A 105 12.78 4.20 10.96
N GLU A 106 13.12 3.04 11.52
CA GLU A 106 14.52 2.72 11.82
C GLU A 106 15.28 2.57 10.49
N GLY A 107 16.40 3.29 10.36
CA GLY A 107 17.19 3.37 9.14
C GLY A 107 17.14 4.74 8.44
N LEU A 108 16.07 5.51 8.67
CA LEU A 108 16.02 6.92 8.27
C LEU A 108 16.37 7.86 9.44
N ASP A 109 16.23 7.39 10.67
CA ASP A 109 16.40 8.18 11.89
C ASP A 109 15.61 9.49 11.88
N VAL A 110 14.46 9.51 11.18
CA VAL A 110 13.54 10.64 11.11
C VAL A 110 12.12 10.25 11.46
N ASN A 111 11.31 11.26 11.77
CA ASN A 111 9.87 11.14 11.80
C ASN A 111 9.29 11.63 10.47
N VAL A 112 8.49 10.80 9.82
CA VAL A 112 7.73 11.13 8.61
C VAL A 112 6.24 11.11 8.90
N VAL A 113 5.44 11.75 8.06
CA VAL A 113 3.98 11.60 8.08
C VAL A 113 3.63 10.40 7.21
N ALA A 114 2.84 9.48 7.76
CA ALA A 114 2.28 8.37 7.00
C ALA A 114 0.77 8.47 6.92
N ARG A 115 0.22 7.98 5.81
CA ARG A 115 -1.21 7.68 5.72
C ARG A 115 -1.49 6.29 6.27
N ILE A 116 -2.51 6.18 7.11
CA ILE A 116 -3.01 4.89 7.59
C ILE A 116 -4.01 4.36 6.55
N ASP A 117 -3.66 3.25 5.89
CA ASP A 117 -4.40 2.70 4.77
C ASP A 117 -5.01 1.34 5.14
N THR A 118 -6.28 1.36 5.53
CA THR A 118 -7.06 0.16 5.87
C THR A 118 -7.37 -0.72 4.65
N GLY A 119 -7.27 -0.17 3.43
CA GLY A 119 -7.45 -0.89 2.18
C GLY A 119 -6.22 -1.70 1.78
N ALA A 120 -5.04 -1.33 2.25
CA ALA A 120 -3.79 -2.03 1.96
C ALA A 120 -3.53 -3.19 2.93
N THR A 121 -3.18 -4.36 2.40
CA THR A 121 -2.68 -5.48 3.23
C THR A 121 -1.27 -5.23 3.75
N THR A 122 -0.39 -4.66 2.91
CA THR A 122 1.03 -4.46 3.21
C THR A 122 1.36 -2.99 3.08
N SER A 123 2.17 -2.49 4.01
CA SER A 123 2.70 -1.12 3.97
C SER A 123 3.55 -0.89 2.71
N SER A 124 3.71 0.37 2.31
CA SER A 124 4.58 0.75 1.19
C SER A 124 5.38 1.99 1.54
N VAL A 125 6.66 2.01 1.20
CA VAL A 125 7.54 3.16 1.41
C VAL A 125 8.13 3.64 0.09
N SER A 126 8.25 4.96 -0.03
CA SER A 126 8.89 5.63 -1.15
C SER A 126 10.39 5.40 -1.11
N ALA A 127 10.91 4.78 -2.16
CA ALA A 127 12.31 4.47 -2.30
C ALA A 127 12.78 4.70 -3.74
N ILE A 128 14.03 5.15 -3.86
CA ILE A 128 14.75 5.38 -5.11
C ILE A 128 16.03 4.55 -5.13
N ASP A 129 16.73 4.56 -6.27
CA ASP A 129 17.98 3.81 -6.48
C ASP A 129 17.84 2.32 -6.11
N ILE A 130 16.67 1.73 -6.36
CA ILE A 130 16.35 0.35 -5.99
C ILE A 130 17.10 -0.62 -6.90
N VAL A 131 18.12 -1.28 -6.37
CA VAL A 131 18.97 -2.24 -7.09
C VAL A 131 19.02 -3.56 -6.34
N ALA A 132 18.57 -4.64 -6.97
CA ALA A 132 18.70 -5.98 -6.41
C ALA A 132 20.10 -6.54 -6.63
N PHE A 133 20.59 -7.31 -5.67
CA PHE A 133 21.88 -8.01 -5.75
C PHE A 133 21.83 -9.33 -4.98
N GLU A 134 22.87 -10.14 -5.13
CA GLU A 134 23.02 -11.40 -4.40
C GLU A 134 24.11 -11.27 -3.33
N ARG A 135 23.83 -11.78 -2.12
CA ARG A 135 24.80 -11.90 -1.03
C ARG A 135 24.58 -13.22 -0.32
N ASP A 136 25.62 -14.05 -0.26
CA ASP A 136 25.61 -15.39 0.34
C ASP A 136 24.47 -16.29 -0.18
N GLY A 137 24.21 -16.26 -1.50
CA GLY A 137 23.15 -17.03 -2.14
C GLY A 137 21.72 -16.55 -1.85
N LYS A 138 21.55 -15.39 -1.21
CA LYS A 138 20.25 -14.78 -0.91
C LYS A 138 20.05 -13.51 -1.73
N LYS A 139 18.79 -13.22 -2.08
CA LYS A 139 18.39 -11.97 -2.76
C LYS A 139 18.35 -10.82 -1.76
N TRP A 140 19.07 -9.76 -2.07
CA TRP A 140 19.09 -8.51 -1.32
C TRP A 140 18.68 -7.36 -2.22
N VAL A 141 18.32 -6.24 -1.62
CA VAL A 141 18.03 -5.00 -2.32
C VAL A 141 18.73 -3.84 -1.63
N LYS A 142 19.35 -2.99 -2.45
CA LYS A 142 19.98 -1.74 -2.10
C LYS A 142 19.09 -0.60 -2.56
N PHE A 143 18.85 0.39 -1.71
CA PHE A 143 17.93 1.49 -2.01
C PHE A 143 18.16 2.68 -1.08
N LYS A 144 17.57 3.82 -1.40
CA LYS A 144 17.41 4.95 -0.48
C LYS A 144 15.93 5.24 -0.28
N LEU A 145 15.53 5.58 0.92
CA LEU A 145 14.20 6.14 1.17
C LEU A 145 14.20 7.60 0.73
N ALA A 146 13.20 8.00 -0.06
CA ALA A 146 13.15 9.35 -0.62
C ALA A 146 11.72 9.90 -0.70
N HIS A 147 11.51 11.09 -0.14
CA HIS A 147 10.23 11.80 -0.18
C HIS A 147 10.44 13.28 0.21
N ASP A 148 9.67 14.20 -0.38
CA ASP A 148 9.75 15.65 -0.13
C ASP A 148 11.17 16.24 -0.22
N GLY A 149 11.95 15.80 -1.21
CA GLY A 149 13.32 16.26 -1.43
C GLY A 149 14.33 15.81 -0.36
N LYS A 150 13.95 14.90 0.53
CA LYS A 150 14.83 14.29 1.53
C LYS A 150 15.15 12.85 1.13
N GLU A 151 16.40 12.45 1.36
CA GLU A 151 16.89 11.10 1.11
C GLU A 151 17.56 10.51 2.35
N SER A 152 17.42 9.20 2.54
CA SER A 152 18.19 8.44 3.53
C SER A 152 19.62 8.19 3.06
N LYS A 153 20.46 7.69 3.98
CA LYS A 153 21.64 6.92 3.58
C LYS A 153 21.21 5.69 2.78
N GLU A 154 22.14 5.12 2.01
CA GLU A 154 21.90 3.86 1.34
C GLU A 154 21.63 2.74 2.36
N LEU A 155 20.57 1.98 2.13
CA LEU A 155 20.13 0.87 2.95
C LEU A 155 20.22 -0.42 2.15
N GLU A 156 20.58 -1.50 2.84
CA GLU A 156 20.61 -2.84 2.27
C GLU A 156 19.82 -3.79 3.15
N LEU A 157 18.80 -4.43 2.58
CA LEU A 157 17.96 -5.38 3.30
C LEU A 157 17.75 -6.66 2.48
N PRO A 158 17.59 -7.83 3.14
CA PRO A 158 17.20 -9.04 2.46
C PRO A 158 15.78 -8.90 1.90
N VAL A 159 15.57 -9.41 0.68
CA VAL A 159 14.25 -9.47 0.07
C VAL A 159 13.51 -10.69 0.64
N ILE A 160 12.39 -10.44 1.31
CA ILE A 160 11.56 -11.52 1.89
C ILE A 160 10.49 -12.02 0.92
N SER A 161 10.09 -11.18 -0.05
CA SER A 161 9.10 -11.52 -1.07
C SER A 161 9.17 -10.51 -2.22
N THR A 162 8.60 -10.88 -3.37
CA THR A 162 8.37 -10.00 -4.51
C THR A 162 6.86 -9.92 -4.74
N LYS A 163 6.33 -8.72 -4.98
CA LYS A 163 4.94 -8.50 -5.40
C LYS A 163 4.87 -7.93 -6.81
N PHE A 164 3.87 -8.37 -7.55
CA PHE A 164 3.55 -7.88 -8.87
C PHE A 164 2.30 -7.00 -8.78
N ILE A 165 2.44 -5.72 -9.10
CA ILE A 165 1.36 -4.73 -9.00
C ILE A 165 0.92 -4.34 -10.40
N ARG A 166 -0.35 -4.57 -10.73
CA ARG A 166 -0.96 -4.06 -11.96
C ARG A 166 -1.52 -2.66 -11.69
N GLN A 167 -1.20 -1.70 -12.55
CA GLN A 167 -1.85 -0.40 -12.49
C GLN A 167 -3.24 -0.50 -13.16
N SER A 168 -4.23 0.23 -12.66
CA SER A 168 -5.55 0.26 -13.29
C SER A 168 -5.54 0.95 -14.65
N SER A 169 -4.51 1.75 -14.91
CA SER A 169 -4.33 2.56 -16.12
C SER A 169 -3.51 1.88 -17.22
N SER A 170 -2.90 0.71 -16.95
CA SER A 170 -2.07 0.01 -17.93
C SER A 170 -2.09 -1.51 -17.69
N ASP A 171 -1.79 -2.28 -18.74
CA ASP A 171 -1.56 -3.72 -18.62
C ASP A 171 -0.15 -4.05 -18.07
N GLU A 172 0.64 -3.02 -17.76
CA GLU A 172 1.97 -3.18 -17.21
C GLU A 172 1.91 -3.65 -15.77
N THR A 173 2.82 -4.57 -15.44
CA THR A 173 2.96 -5.14 -14.11
C THR A 173 4.30 -4.71 -13.53
N PHE A 174 4.25 -4.03 -12.39
CA PHE A 174 5.42 -3.53 -11.70
C PHE A 174 5.87 -4.50 -10.62
N GLU A 175 7.13 -4.93 -10.69
CA GLU A 175 7.76 -5.70 -9.63
C GLU A 175 8.08 -4.77 -8.44
N ARG A 176 7.71 -5.19 -7.23
CA ARG A 176 8.06 -4.50 -5.99
C ARG A 176 8.69 -5.48 -5.02
N TYR A 177 9.90 -5.17 -4.57
CA TYR A 177 10.55 -5.90 -3.50
C TYR A 177 9.87 -5.63 -2.17
N VAL A 178 9.70 -6.68 -1.39
CA VAL A 178 9.23 -6.62 -0.01
C VAL A 178 10.42 -6.86 0.91
N VAL A 179 10.63 -5.93 1.83
CA VAL A 179 11.64 -6.02 2.89
C VAL A 179 10.95 -5.85 4.23
N GLU A 180 11.62 -6.21 5.32
CA GLU A 180 11.12 -5.95 6.68
C GLU A 180 11.97 -4.90 7.37
N GLY A 181 11.30 -4.01 8.12
CA GLY A 181 11.97 -3.04 8.96
C GLY A 181 11.12 -2.66 10.17
N TRP A 182 11.75 -1.99 11.12
CA TRP A 182 11.11 -1.53 12.34
C TRP A 182 10.44 -0.18 12.12
N ILE A 183 9.17 -0.13 12.48
CA ILE A 183 8.34 1.07 12.41
C ILE A 183 7.79 1.36 13.80
N LYS A 184 7.82 2.63 14.20
CA LYS A 184 7.29 3.09 15.49
C LYS A 184 6.26 4.21 15.31
N VAL A 185 5.12 4.07 16.00
CA VAL A 185 4.04 5.05 16.09
C VAL A 185 3.62 5.15 17.55
N GLY A 186 3.77 6.33 18.16
CA GLY A 186 3.58 6.48 19.61
C GLY A 186 4.47 5.52 20.40
N ASP A 187 3.86 4.66 21.21
CA ASP A 187 4.52 3.61 21.98
C ASP A 187 4.58 2.25 21.27
N LEU A 188 3.91 2.09 20.11
CA LEU A 188 3.90 0.85 19.34
C LEU A 188 5.11 0.79 18.41
N LYS A 189 5.98 -0.21 18.61
CA LYS A 189 7.09 -0.56 17.72
C LYS A 189 6.88 -1.96 17.15
N VAL A 190 6.79 -2.07 15.83
CA VAL A 190 6.51 -3.33 15.12
C VAL A 190 7.50 -3.51 13.98
N LYS A 191 8.03 -4.72 13.84
CA LYS A 191 8.74 -5.13 12.64
C LYS A 191 7.69 -5.57 11.62
N THR A 192 7.56 -4.86 10.51
CA THR A 192 6.53 -5.12 9.50
C THR A 192 7.15 -5.20 8.10
N PRO A 193 6.58 -6.02 7.21
CA PRO A 193 6.90 -5.95 5.79
C PRO A 193 6.44 -4.63 5.17
N PHE A 194 7.22 -4.10 4.23
CA PHE A 194 6.81 -3.02 3.34
C PHE A 194 7.35 -3.23 1.93
N THR A 195 6.57 -2.80 0.93
CA THR A 195 7.02 -2.78 -0.47
C THR A 195 7.83 -1.52 -0.75
N LEU A 196 8.92 -1.67 -1.50
CA LEU A 196 9.68 -0.56 -2.07
C LEU A 196 9.04 -0.13 -3.39
N ALA A 197 8.79 1.17 -3.56
CA ALA A 197 8.32 1.76 -4.82
C ALA A 197 8.76 3.22 -4.90
N ASP A 198 9.03 3.73 -6.10
CA ASP A 198 9.17 5.17 -6.28
C ASP A 198 7.78 5.81 -6.16
N ARG A 199 7.62 6.64 -5.12
CA ARG A 199 6.39 7.40 -4.85
C ARG A 199 6.74 8.86 -4.55
N THR A 200 7.88 9.33 -5.03
CA THR A 200 8.38 10.70 -4.81
C THR A 200 7.39 11.76 -5.28
N HIS A 201 6.55 11.43 -6.27
CA HIS A 201 5.50 12.28 -6.83
C HIS A 201 4.16 12.22 -6.08
N MET A 202 4.03 11.43 -5.01
CA MET A 202 2.77 11.26 -4.26
C MET A 202 2.79 12.04 -2.95
N ASP A 203 1.61 12.42 -2.44
CA ASP A 203 1.47 13.19 -1.19
C ASP A 203 2.03 12.49 0.06
N PHE A 204 2.11 11.15 0.03
CA PHE A 204 2.61 10.36 1.16
C PHE A 204 3.67 9.38 0.67
N GLY A 205 4.89 9.59 1.17
CA GLY A 205 6.01 8.68 0.99
C GLY A 205 5.90 7.39 1.81
N LEU A 206 5.02 7.34 2.82
CA LEU A 206 4.76 6.13 3.60
C LEU A 206 3.26 5.86 3.70
N LEU A 207 2.85 4.65 3.33
CA LEU A 207 1.54 4.08 3.63
C LEU A 207 1.72 2.96 4.65
N LEU A 208 1.02 3.04 5.77
CA LEU A 208 0.93 1.93 6.71
C LEU A 208 -0.31 1.10 6.38
N GLY A 209 -0.09 -0.15 6.01
CA GLY A 209 -1.15 -1.12 5.74
C GLY A 209 -1.48 -1.97 6.96
N ARG A 210 -2.48 -2.85 6.81
CA ARG A 210 -2.96 -3.73 7.88
C ARG A 210 -1.86 -4.62 8.48
N SER A 211 -0.80 -4.99 7.74
CA SER A 211 0.32 -5.76 8.30
C SER A 211 1.00 -5.10 9.49
N PHE A 212 0.92 -3.78 9.62
CA PHE A 212 1.49 -3.03 10.75
C PHE A 212 0.56 -3.03 11.98
N PHE A 213 -0.74 -2.81 11.77
CA PHE A 213 -1.67 -2.47 12.86
C PHE A 213 -2.82 -3.46 13.09
N ARG A 214 -2.87 -4.55 12.32
CA ARG A 214 -3.86 -5.62 12.51
C ARG A 214 -3.77 -6.15 13.95
N ASP A 215 -4.93 -6.31 14.57
CA ASP A 215 -5.14 -6.81 15.93
C ASP A 215 -4.63 -5.91 17.08
N VAL A 216 -3.76 -4.92 16.81
CA VAL A 216 -3.14 -4.04 17.82
C VAL A 216 -3.64 -2.60 17.84
N ALA A 217 -4.36 -2.16 16.79
CA ALA A 217 -4.88 -0.79 16.71
C ALA A 217 -6.29 -0.71 16.09
N ILE A 218 -6.95 0.43 16.29
CA ILE A 218 -8.17 0.86 15.62
C ILE A 218 -7.88 2.18 14.90
N VAL A 219 -8.48 2.37 13.72
CA VAL A 219 -8.32 3.60 12.92
C VAL A 219 -9.58 4.44 13.02
N ASP A 220 -9.45 5.64 13.58
CA ASP A 220 -10.46 6.69 13.55
C ASP A 220 -10.12 7.67 12.41
N VAL A 221 -10.83 7.53 11.29
CA VAL A 221 -10.59 8.34 10.10
C VAL A 221 -10.95 9.82 10.26
N SER A 222 -11.67 10.18 11.33
CA SER A 222 -12.02 11.58 11.61
C SER A 222 -10.89 12.38 12.27
N ARG A 223 -9.82 11.70 12.69
CA ARG A 223 -8.71 12.28 13.46
C ARG A 223 -7.40 12.19 12.70
N GLU A 224 -6.46 13.06 13.04
CA GLU A 224 -5.08 13.04 12.54
C GLU A 224 -4.12 13.24 13.72
N PHE A 225 -2.93 12.62 13.64
CA PHE A 225 -1.86 12.77 14.63
C PHE A 225 -2.33 12.47 16.06
N VAL A 226 -3.06 11.36 16.23
CA VAL A 226 -3.56 10.93 17.55
C VAL A 226 -2.39 10.55 18.44
N GLN A 227 -1.35 9.96 17.85
CA GLN A 227 -0.18 9.52 18.57
C GLN A 227 0.89 10.62 18.64
N PRO A 228 1.61 10.72 19.78
CA PRO A 228 2.66 11.70 19.92
C PRO A 228 3.79 11.41 18.92
N LYS A 229 4.35 12.47 18.35
CA LYS A 229 5.56 12.38 17.54
C LYS A 229 6.69 11.79 18.39
N VAL A 230 7.40 10.79 17.85
CA VAL A 230 8.48 10.11 18.57
C VAL A 230 9.62 11.11 18.80
N SER A 231 9.99 11.36 20.06
CA SER A 231 11.20 12.12 20.36
C SER A 231 12.42 11.27 20.01
N LEU A 232 13.34 11.85 19.22
CA LEU A 232 14.58 11.20 18.81
C LEU A 232 15.72 11.54 19.77
N ASP A 233 15.39 11.74 21.05
CA ASP A 233 16.39 12.10 22.05
C ASP A 233 17.43 10.98 22.12
N ALA A 234 18.65 11.36 21.79
CA ALA A 234 19.76 10.51 21.39
C ALA A 234 19.91 9.28 22.30
N SER A 235 19.47 8.13 21.79
CA SER A 235 20.00 6.85 22.25
C SER A 235 21.42 6.76 21.70
N LYS A 236 22.33 7.11 22.60
CA LYS A 236 23.77 6.92 22.53
C LYS A 236 24.13 5.45 22.37
#